data_AF-A0A7C5YQI2-F1
#
_entry.id   AF-A0A7C5YQI2-F1
#
_cell.length_a   1.000
_cell.length_b   1.000
_cell.length_c   1.000
_cell.angle_alpha   90.00
_cell.angle_beta   90.00
_cell.angle_gamma   90.00
#
_symmetry.space_group_name_H-M   'P 1'
#
loop_
_entity.id
_entity.type
_entity.pdbx_description
1 polymer ?
#
loop_
_entity_poly.entity_id
_entity_poly.type
_entity_poly.pdbx_seq_one_letter_code
_entity_poly.pdbx_strand_id
1 'polypeptide(L)' 'MALKTIRDFNLEGKRVFIRVDFNVPQDKKTLAITDDTRIRAELPTINYALEKNAKLI' A
#
# COMPACT_ATOMS: atom_id res chain seq x y z
N MET A 1 -0.48 -18.72 -17.72
CA MET A 1 -1.56 -18.25 -16.82
C MET A 1 -1.35 -16.77 -16.57
N ALA A 2 -2.40 -15.96 -16.63
CA ALA A 2 -2.33 -14.54 -16.30
C ALA A 2 -2.22 -14.35 -14.77
N LEU A 3 -1.47 -13.35 -14.34
CA LEU A 3 -1.44 -12.94 -12.94
C LEU A 3 -2.80 -12.38 -12.54
N LYS A 4 -3.32 -12.81 -11.38
CA LYS A 4 -4.53 -12.23 -10.79
C LYS A 4 -4.20 -10.89 -10.15
N THR A 5 -5.14 -9.97 -10.23
CA THR A 5 -5.08 -8.65 -9.62
C THR A 5 -5.87 -8.64 -8.30
N ILE A 6 -5.66 -7.62 -7.48
CA ILE A 6 -6.42 -7.41 -6.24
C ILE A 6 -7.94 -7.30 -6.46
N ARG A 7 -8.37 -6.96 -7.69
CA ARG A 7 -9.79 -6.83 -8.07
C ARG A 7 -10.47 -8.18 -8.29
N ASP A 8 -9.70 -9.26 -8.43
CA ASP A 8 -10.22 -10.61 -8.69
C ASP A 8 -10.58 -11.39 -7.40
N PHE A 9 -10.52 -10.73 -6.24
CA PHE A 9 -10.73 -11.35 -4.94
C PHE A 9 -11.78 -10.60 -4.10
N ASN A 10 -12.57 -11.35 -3.31
CA ASN A 10 -13.35 -10.76 -2.23
C ASN A 10 -12.44 -10.56 -1.00
N LEU A 11 -12.30 -9.31 -0.56
CA LEU A 11 -11.37 -8.87 0.49
C LEU A 11 -12.04 -8.63 1.85
N GLU A 12 -13.37 -8.67 1.93
CA GLU A 12 -14.11 -8.34 3.15
C GLU A 12 -13.73 -9.25 4.32
N GLY A 13 -13.33 -8.63 5.44
CA GLY A 13 -12.89 -9.32 6.65
C GLY A 13 -11.56 -10.08 6.50
N LYS A 14 -10.90 -10.03 5.35
CA LYS A 14 -9.66 -10.77 5.10
C LYS A 14 -8.44 -9.98 5.52
N ARG A 15 -7.41 -10.72 5.93
CA ARG A 15 -6.07 -10.17 6.13
C ARG A 15 -5.33 -10.16 4.80
N VAL A 16 -4.92 -8.97 4.34
CA VAL A 16 -4.27 -8.78 3.03
C VAL A 16 -2.87 -8.23 3.26
N PHE A 17 -1.86 -9.01 2.87
CA PHE A 17 -0.47 -8.59 2.88
C PHE A 17 -0.17 -7.79 1.61
N ILE A 18 0.23 -6.53 1.75
CA ILE A 18 0.58 -5.67 0.61
C ILE A 18 2.07 -5.34 0.66
N ARG A 19 2.82 -5.85 -0.31
CA ARG A 19 4.22 -5.47 -0.50
C ARG A 19 4.28 -4.12 -1.22
N VAL A 20 4.65 -3.08 -0.48
CA VAL A 20 4.77 -1.68 -0.95
C VAL A 20 6.22 -1.24 -1.08
N ASP A 21 6.49 -0.23 -1.92
CA ASP A 21 7.79 0.43 -1.98
C ASP A 21 7.79 1.75 -1.15
N PHE A 22 8.18 1.65 0.12
CA PHE A 22 8.35 2.81 1.01
C PHE A 22 9.81 3.27 1.15
N ASN A 23 10.66 2.97 0.17
CA ASN A 23 12.04 3.46 0.15
C ASN A 23 12.11 4.95 -0.24
N VAL A 24 11.82 5.84 0.71
CA VAL A 24 11.76 7.29 0.52
C VAL A 24 13.00 8.01 1.09
N PRO A 25 13.44 9.12 0.47
CA PRO A 25 14.54 9.91 1.00
C PRO A 25 14.13 10.65 2.28
N GLN A 26 15.00 10.62 3.28
CA GLN A 26 14.81 11.28 4.57
C GLN A 26 15.91 12.31 4.82
N ASP A 27 15.55 13.37 5.54
CA ASP A 27 16.53 14.33 6.05
C ASP A 27 17.49 13.62 7.02
N LYS A 28 18.79 13.86 6.85
CA LYS A 28 19.83 13.11 7.58
C LYS A 28 19.87 13.40 9.08
N LYS A 29 19.30 14.51 9.54
CA LYS A 29 19.34 14.93 10.95
C LYS A 29 18.02 14.67 11.67
N THR A 30 16.91 15.00 11.01
CA THR A 30 15.56 14.94 11.59
C THR A 30 14.83 13.65 11.24
N LEU A 31 15.32 12.89 10.25
CA LEU A 31 14.66 11.71 9.67
C LEU A 31 13.29 12.01 9.05
N ALA A 32 12.94 13.28 8.88
CA ALA A 32 11.71 13.69 8.21
C ALA A 32 11.74 13.25 6.74
N ILE A 33 10.61 12.77 6.23
CA ILE A 33 10.44 12.43 4.82
C ILE A 33 10.58 13.71 4.00
N THR A 34 11.48 13.70 3.02
CA THR A 34 11.74 14.88 2.17
C THR A 34 11.01 14.80 0.82
N ASP A 35 10.65 13.59 0.40
CA ASP A 35 9.82 13.31 -0.77
C ASP A 35 8.93 12.09 -0.47
N ASP A 36 7.62 12.29 -0.53
CA ASP A 36 6.59 11.30 -0.22
C ASP A 36 5.95 10.69 -1.49
N THR A 37 6.49 10.97 -2.68
CA THR A 37 5.91 10.55 -3.96
C THR A 37 5.67 9.04 -4.03
N ARG A 38 6.61 8.22 -3.52
CA ARG A 38 6.43 6.76 -3.47
C ARG A 38 5.31 6.33 -2.53
N ILE A 39 5.18 6.98 -1.37
CA ILE A 39 4.09 6.67 -0.42
C ILE A 39 2.74 7.00 -1.07
N ARG A 40 2.61 8.19 -1.68
CA ARG A 40 1.39 8.62 -2.37
C ARG A 40 1.02 7.71 -3.55
N ALA A 41 2.00 7.15 -4.24
CA ALA A 41 1.77 6.22 -5.35
C ALA A 41 1.11 4.89 -4.91
N GLU A 42 1.33 4.45 -3.67
CA GLU A 42 0.77 3.19 -3.15
C GLU A 42 -0.64 3.36 -2.54
N LEU A 43 -1.02 4.58 -2.16
CA LEU A 43 -2.30 4.89 -1.52
C LEU A 43 -3.53 4.35 -2.28
N PRO A 44 -3.62 4.38 -3.62
CA PRO A 44 -4.79 3.84 -4.32
C PRO A 44 -5.05 2.36 -4.02
N THR A 45 -3.99 1.55 -3.92
CA THR A 45 -4.12 0.10 -3.64
C THR A 45 -4.49 -0.15 -2.17
N ILE A 46 -3.88 0.61 -1.26
CA ILE A 46 -4.17 0.55 0.18
C ILE A 46 -5.62 0.95 0.44
N ASN A 47 -6.06 2.09 -0.12
CA ASN A 47 -7.42 2.60 0.04
C ASN A 47 -8.45 1.63 -0.54
N TYR A 48 -8.20 1.05 -1.73
CA TYR A 48 -9.08 0.04 -2.30
C TYR A 48 -9.31 -1.14 -1.36
N ALA A 49 -8.26 -1.65 -0.72
CA ALA A 49 -8.40 -2.76 0.23
C ALA A 49 -9.17 -2.35 1.50
N LEU A 50 -8.90 -1.16 2.03
CA LEU A 50 -9.60 -0.63 3.21
C LEU A 50 -11.09 -0.39 2.93
N GLU A 51 -11.44 0.21 1.79
CA GLU A 51 -12.81 0.43 1.32
C GLU A 51 -13.59 -0.90 1.18
N LYS A 52 -12.87 -2.00 0.93
CA LYS A 52 -13.43 -3.36 0.88
C LYS A 52 -13.43 -4.06 2.24
N ASN A 53 -13.28 -3.33 3.35
CA ASN A 53 -13.25 -3.86 4.71
C ASN A 53 -12.18 -4.94 4.94
N ALA A 54 -11.04 -4.84 4.24
CA ALA A 54 -9.90 -5.71 4.49
C ALA A 54 -9.06 -5.20 5.67
N LYS A 55 -8.37 -6.12 6.34
CA LYS A 55 -7.34 -5.82 7.33
C LYS A 55 -5.97 -5.90 6.66
N LEU A 56 -5.31 -4.76 6.53
CA LEU A 56 -3.97 -4.69 5.92
C LEU A 56 -2.87 -5.19 6.87
N ILE A 57 -1.83 -5.81 6.29
CA ILE A 57 -0.58 -6.22 6.92
C ILE A 57 0.59 -5.72 6.07
#